data_AF-A0A925IF25-F1
#
_entry.id   AF-A0A925IF25-F1
#
_cell.length_a   1.000
_cell.length_b   1.000
_cell.length_c   1.000
_cell.angle_alpha   90.00
_cell.angle_beta   90.00
_cell.angle_gamma   90.00
#
_symmetry.space_group_name_H-M   'P 1'
#
loop_
_entity.id
_entity.type
_entity.pdbx_description
1 polymer ?
#
loop_
_entity_poly.entity_id
_entity_poly.type
_entity_poly.pdbx_seq_one_letter_code
_entity_poly.pdbx_strand_id
1 'polypeptide(L)'
;ALVRACNELGIMIDLSHLNEQGFWDVAKISNAPLVATHSNVHALCQLPRNLTDKQLAAIRESDGMVGVNLVTMLLRDDAKSDPNTPVETIVRHVDYLVEHLGIDRVGIGADYGEAPFPKDLPDASAYPVLIEALRQAGYDHEALLKITHENWLRVLRKTWKA
;
A
#
# COMPACT_ATOMS: atom_id res chain seq x y z
N ALA A 1 0.76 -0.89 25.30
CA ALA A 1 -0.64 -1.04 25.76
C ALA A 1 -1.61 -0.94 24.58
N LEU A 2 -1.62 0.17 23.84
CA LEU A 2 -2.52 0.39 22.69
C LEU A 2 -2.54 -0.77 21.67
N VAL A 3 -1.37 -1.20 21.18
CA VAL A 3 -1.26 -2.32 20.21
C VAL A 3 -1.99 -3.58 20.70
N ARG A 4 -1.81 -3.94 21.98
CA ARG A 4 -2.46 -5.13 22.56
C ARG A 4 -3.97 -4.95 22.65
N ALA A 5 -4.44 -3.77 23.06
CA ALA A 5 -5.86 -3.45 23.12
C ALA A 5 -6.51 -3.47 21.73
N CYS A 6 -5.85 -2.95 20.70
CA CYS A 6 -6.33 -3.04 19.32
C CYS A 6 -6.51 -4.50 18.88
N ASN A 7 -5.53 -5.35 19.16
CA ASN A 7 -5.61 -6.78 18.84
C ASN A 7 -6.73 -7.50 19.62
N GLU A 8 -6.90 -7.17 20.90
CA GLU A 8 -7.98 -7.70 21.74
C GLU A 8 -9.37 -7.31 21.21
N LEU A 9 -9.50 -6.12 20.62
CA LEU A 9 -10.77 -5.60 20.08
C LEU A 9 -10.98 -5.92 18.58
N GLY A 10 -9.97 -6.45 17.89
CA GLY A 10 -10.02 -6.65 16.45
C GLY A 10 -9.95 -5.33 15.65
N ILE A 11 -9.31 -4.30 16.21
CA ILE A 11 -9.05 -3.03 15.52
C ILE A 11 -7.79 -3.17 14.68
N MET A 12 -7.89 -2.91 13.37
CA MET A 12 -6.74 -2.90 12.47
C MET A 12 -5.79 -1.76 12.80
N ILE A 13 -4.51 -2.08 12.90
CA ILE A 13 -3.45 -1.10 13.15
C ILE A 13 -2.84 -0.70 11.81
N ASP A 14 -2.91 0.59 11.49
CA ASP A 14 -2.29 1.17 10.30
C ASP A 14 -0.90 1.72 10.64
N LEU A 15 0.10 1.28 9.87
CA LEU A 15 1.51 1.65 10.02
C LEU A 15 1.91 2.82 9.12
N SER A 16 1.01 3.25 8.23
CA SER A 16 1.15 4.48 7.48
C SER A 16 1.44 5.66 8.42
N HIS A 17 2.43 6.49 8.08
CA HIS A 17 2.98 7.61 8.88
C HIS A 17 3.81 7.24 10.11
N LEU A 18 3.74 6.00 10.58
CA LEU A 18 4.52 5.59 11.74
C LEU A 18 6.02 5.60 11.37
N ASN A 19 6.85 6.15 12.25
CA ASN A 19 8.30 6.11 12.02
C ASN A 19 8.83 4.67 12.11
N GLU A 20 10.07 4.46 11.66
CA GLU A 20 10.66 3.12 11.62
C GLU A 20 10.71 2.43 12.98
N GLN A 21 11.06 3.15 14.05
CA GLN A 21 11.08 2.57 15.40
C GLN A 21 9.68 2.09 15.83
N GLY A 22 8.65 2.91 15.62
CA GLY A 22 7.27 2.56 15.93
C GLY A 22 6.78 1.40 15.07
N PHE A 23 7.15 1.33 13.79
CA PHE A 23 6.87 0.19 12.92
C PHE A 23 7.38 -1.11 13.56
N TRP A 24 8.65 -1.12 13.98
CA TRP A 24 9.26 -2.32 14.59
C TRP A 24 8.69 -2.65 15.96
N ASP A 25 8.28 -1.64 16.74
CA ASP A 25 7.55 -1.87 17.99
C ASP A 25 6.21 -2.57 17.74
N VAL A 26 5.44 -2.14 16.72
CA VAL A 26 4.19 -2.82 16.35
C VAL A 26 4.48 -4.22 15.82
N ALA A 27 5.46 -4.39 14.93
CA ALA A 27 5.84 -5.71 14.40
C ALA A 27 6.22 -6.71 15.50
N LYS A 28 6.87 -6.24 16.57
CA LYS A 28 7.25 -7.07 17.72
C LYS A 28 6.07 -7.42 18.64
N ILE A 29 5.08 -6.53 18.76
CA ILE A 29 4.00 -6.66 19.75
C ILE A 29 2.73 -7.26 19.14
N SER A 30 2.44 -6.96 17.88
CA SER A 30 1.19 -7.35 17.24
C SER A 30 1.12 -8.85 16.98
N ASN A 31 -0.08 -9.42 17.12
CA ASN A 31 -0.41 -10.78 16.71
C ASN A 31 -1.45 -10.79 15.56
N ALA A 32 -1.74 -9.63 14.97
CA ALA A 32 -2.56 -9.45 13.79
C ALA A 32 -1.68 -9.04 12.59
N PRO A 33 -2.15 -9.20 11.33
CA PRO A 33 -1.38 -8.82 10.15
C PRO A 33 -0.95 -7.35 10.17
N LEU A 34 0.26 -7.06 9.69
CA LEU A 34 0.77 -5.69 9.58
C LEU A 34 0.20 -5.01 8.34
N VAL A 35 -0.37 -3.81 8.50
CA VAL A 35 -1.03 -3.10 7.40
C VAL A 35 -0.46 -1.70 7.25
N ALA A 36 -0.12 -1.33 6.02
CA ALA A 36 0.13 0.06 5.64
C ALA A 36 -0.93 0.46 4.61
N THR A 37 -1.93 1.25 5.02
CA THR A 37 -3.08 1.58 4.17
C THR A 37 -2.76 2.44 2.96
N HIS A 38 -1.73 3.29 3.03
CA HIS A 38 -1.32 4.18 1.93
C HIS A 38 0.19 4.45 2.04
N SER A 39 1.03 3.58 1.47
CA SER A 39 2.50 3.72 1.48
C SER A 39 3.12 3.10 0.22
N ASN A 40 4.26 3.64 -0.20
CA ASN A 40 4.96 3.18 -1.40
C ASN A 40 6.32 2.55 -1.08
N VAL A 41 7.19 2.42 -2.08
CA VAL A 41 8.46 1.67 -2.02
C VAL A 41 9.64 2.63 -1.88
N HIS A 42 10.41 2.49 -0.81
CA HIS A 42 11.54 3.37 -0.52
C HIS A 42 12.67 3.22 -1.55
N ALA A 43 12.88 2.00 -2.08
CA ALA A 43 13.88 1.74 -3.11
C ALA A 43 13.62 2.50 -4.42
N LEU A 44 12.36 2.85 -4.71
CA LEU A 44 11.96 3.60 -5.91
C LEU A 44 11.84 5.12 -5.65
N CYS A 45 11.44 5.51 -4.44
CA CYS A 45 11.30 6.89 -4.00
C CYS A 45 11.75 7.02 -2.54
N GLN A 46 12.92 7.63 -2.31
CA GLN A 46 13.61 7.66 -1.01
C GLN A 46 13.04 8.72 -0.06
N LEU A 47 11.78 8.58 0.29
CA LEU A 47 11.13 9.37 1.32
C LEU A 47 10.90 8.53 2.58
N PRO A 48 11.05 9.11 3.80
CA PRO A 48 10.75 8.41 5.05
C PRO A 48 9.33 7.85 5.15
N ARG A 49 8.43 8.35 4.30
CA ARG A 49 7.04 7.90 4.21
C ARG A 49 6.89 6.55 3.49
N ASN A 50 7.88 6.14 2.70
CA ASN A 50 7.87 4.89 1.94
C ASN A 50 8.54 3.75 2.71
N LEU A 51 8.13 2.53 2.41
CA LEU A 51 8.54 1.32 3.12
C LEU A 51 9.86 0.79 2.57
N THR A 52 10.79 0.48 3.46
CA THR A 52 12.04 -0.22 3.13
C THR A 52 11.78 -1.70 2.87
N ASP A 53 12.70 -2.38 2.18
CA ASP A 53 12.57 -3.82 1.90
C ASP A 53 12.45 -4.66 3.18
N LYS A 54 13.09 -4.24 4.28
CA LYS A 54 12.95 -4.88 5.59
C LYS A 54 11.53 -4.78 6.12
N GLN A 55 10.89 -3.61 5.99
CA GLN A 55 9.50 -3.42 6.39
C GLN A 55 8.56 -4.21 5.48
N LEU A 56 8.82 -4.26 4.17
CA LEU A 56 8.06 -5.10 3.24
C LEU A 56 8.17 -6.59 3.61
N ALA A 57 9.36 -7.08 3.94
CA ALA A 57 9.55 -8.45 4.40
C ALA A 57 8.74 -8.76 5.66
N ALA A 58 8.75 -7.87 6.67
CA ALA A 58 7.95 -8.04 7.88
C ALA A 58 6.44 -8.05 7.59
N ILE A 59 5.96 -7.18 6.68
CA ILE A 59 4.56 -7.16 6.25
C ILE A 59 4.20 -8.49 5.58
N ARG A 60 5.05 -9.00 4.68
CA ARG A 60 4.86 -10.31 4.05
C ARG A 60 4.81 -11.45 5.06
N GLU A 61 5.74 -11.50 6.01
CA GLU A 61 5.82 -12.54 7.05
C GLU A 61 4.58 -12.56 7.95
N SER A 62 4.01 -11.38 8.24
CA SER A 62 2.75 -11.25 9.00
C SER A 62 1.49 -11.54 8.19
N ASP A 63 1.64 -11.85 6.89
CA ASP A 63 0.54 -12.02 5.95
C ASP A 63 -0.37 -10.77 5.80
N GLY A 64 0.30 -9.61 5.90
CA GLY A 64 -0.23 -8.26 5.94
C GLY A 64 -0.71 -7.70 4.61
N MET A 65 -0.71 -6.37 4.51
CA MET A 65 -1.22 -5.63 3.34
C MET A 65 -0.53 -4.28 3.16
N VAL A 66 -0.23 -3.91 1.91
CA VAL A 66 0.16 -2.54 1.52
C VAL A 66 -0.82 -2.00 0.49
N GLY A 67 -1.38 -0.82 0.78
CA GLY A 67 -2.09 0.00 -0.20
C GLY A 67 -1.13 0.96 -0.88
N VAL A 68 -0.99 0.86 -2.20
CA VAL A 68 -0.18 1.80 -3.00
C VAL A 68 -0.82 3.19 -2.96
N ASN A 69 -0.03 4.19 -2.58
CA ASN A 69 -0.42 5.59 -2.49
C ASN A 69 -0.22 6.28 -3.85
N LEU A 70 -1.20 7.10 -4.26
CA LEU A 70 -1.24 7.77 -5.56
C LEU A 70 -0.67 9.19 -5.55
N VAL A 71 -0.26 9.70 -4.38
CA VAL A 71 0.36 11.02 -4.23
C VAL A 71 1.69 11.06 -4.98
N THR A 72 1.83 12.04 -5.87
CA THR A 72 2.94 12.16 -6.83
C THR A 72 4.32 12.19 -6.17
N MET A 73 4.49 12.93 -5.07
CA MET A 73 5.77 12.99 -4.35
C MET A 73 6.20 11.65 -3.74
N LEU A 74 5.28 10.72 -3.47
CA LEU A 74 5.58 9.39 -2.93
C LEU A 74 5.88 8.36 -4.01
N LEU A 75 5.67 8.70 -5.29
CA LEU A 75 5.84 7.82 -6.44
C LEU A 75 7.14 8.10 -7.21
N ARG A 76 7.53 9.37 -7.32
CA ARG A 76 8.65 9.78 -8.14
C ARG A 76 9.98 9.60 -7.41
N ASP A 77 11.01 9.19 -8.14
CA ASP A 77 12.38 9.10 -7.64
C ASP A 77 12.94 10.45 -7.18
N ASP A 78 12.53 11.55 -7.83
CA ASP A 78 12.87 12.93 -7.48
C ASP A 78 12.00 13.54 -6.37
N ALA A 79 11.04 12.78 -5.83
CA ALA A 79 10.12 13.18 -4.77
C ALA A 79 9.32 14.47 -5.04
N LYS A 80 9.18 14.88 -6.32
CA LYS A 80 8.44 16.11 -6.65
C LYS A 80 6.93 15.90 -6.65
N SER A 81 6.22 16.93 -6.22
CA SER A 81 4.78 17.00 -6.37
C SER A 81 4.42 17.53 -7.77
N ASP A 82 4.42 16.66 -8.78
CA ASP A 82 4.15 17.03 -10.19
C ASP A 82 2.97 16.22 -10.77
N PRO A 83 1.84 16.87 -11.11
CA PRO A 83 0.72 16.21 -11.76
C PRO A 83 1.04 15.58 -13.12
N ASN A 84 2.16 15.93 -13.77
CA ASN A 84 2.62 15.26 -15.00
C ASN A 84 3.36 13.94 -14.71
N THR A 85 3.14 13.34 -13.55
CA THR A 85 3.62 11.99 -13.22
C THR A 85 2.84 10.96 -14.04
N PRO A 86 3.51 10.12 -14.85
CA PRO A 86 2.85 9.06 -15.62
C PRO A 86 2.21 8.01 -14.69
N VAL A 87 1.06 7.47 -15.07
CA VAL A 87 0.35 6.42 -14.32
C VAL A 87 1.20 5.15 -14.20
N GLU A 88 2.08 4.90 -15.15
CA GLU A 88 3.07 3.81 -15.15
C GLU A 88 4.02 3.90 -13.94
N THR A 89 4.19 5.08 -13.33
CA THR A 89 4.95 5.23 -12.09
C THR A 89 4.27 4.50 -10.93
N ILE A 90 2.93 4.51 -10.89
CA ILE A 90 2.14 3.73 -9.92
C ILE A 90 2.33 2.23 -10.20
N VAL A 91 2.26 1.82 -11.48
CA VAL A 91 2.45 0.43 -11.89
C VAL A 91 3.82 -0.10 -11.43
N ARG A 92 4.90 0.68 -11.59
CA ARG A 92 6.24 0.31 -11.08
C ARG A 92 6.26 0.03 -9.58
N HIS A 93 5.52 0.82 -8.80
CA HIS A 93 5.38 0.57 -7.36
C HIS A 93 4.56 -0.70 -7.08
N VAL A 94 3.47 -0.93 -7.82
CA VAL A 94 2.68 -2.16 -7.70
C VAL A 94 3.53 -3.39 -8.03
N ASP A 95 4.29 -3.38 -9.13
CA ASP A 95 5.18 -4.47 -9.53
C ASP A 95 6.19 -4.82 -8.43
N TYR A 96 6.87 -3.81 -7.90
CA TYR A 96 7.84 -4.01 -6.84
C TYR A 96 7.18 -4.58 -5.57
N LEU A 97 6.01 -4.06 -5.19
CA LEU A 97 5.25 -4.58 -4.05
C LEU A 97 4.81 -6.03 -4.29
N VAL A 98 4.33 -6.37 -5.48
CA VAL A 98 3.89 -7.74 -5.82
C VAL A 98 5.08 -8.71 -5.81
N GLU A 99 6.25 -8.31 -6.32
CA GLU A 99 7.48 -9.09 -6.25
C GLU A 99 7.89 -9.40 -4.80
N HIS A 100 7.82 -8.41 -3.91
CA HIS A 100 8.32 -8.53 -2.55
C HIS A 100 7.30 -9.14 -1.58
N LEU A 101 6.02 -8.80 -1.73
CA LEU A 101 4.93 -9.20 -0.84
C LEU A 101 4.11 -10.39 -1.37
N GLY A 102 4.10 -10.61 -2.68
CA GLY A 102 3.14 -11.48 -3.37
C GLY A 102 1.81 -10.77 -3.64
N ILE A 103 1.12 -11.20 -4.70
CA ILE A 103 -0.09 -10.55 -5.21
C ILE A 103 -1.21 -10.41 -4.17
N ASP A 104 -1.30 -11.29 -3.17
CA ASP A 104 -2.39 -11.30 -2.17
C ASP A 104 -2.28 -10.20 -1.10
N ARG A 105 -1.23 -9.37 -1.15
CA ARG A 105 -0.84 -8.41 -0.09
C ARG A 105 -0.66 -6.98 -0.62
N VAL A 106 -1.14 -6.72 -1.83
CA VAL A 106 -1.05 -5.42 -2.49
C VAL A 106 -2.44 -4.96 -2.89
N GLY A 107 -2.75 -3.68 -2.69
CA GLY A 107 -3.99 -3.08 -3.16
C GLY A 107 -3.84 -1.58 -3.33
N ILE A 108 -4.95 -0.89 -3.54
CA ILE A 108 -4.96 0.57 -3.72
C ILE A 108 -5.20 1.28 -2.39
N GLY A 109 -4.39 2.28 -2.09
CA GLY A 109 -4.44 3.14 -0.92
C GLY A 109 -4.40 4.61 -1.32
N ALA A 110 -5.43 5.07 -2.04
CA ALA A 110 -5.34 6.23 -2.93
C ALA A 110 -4.92 7.55 -2.29
N ASP A 111 -5.32 7.79 -1.04
CA ASP A 111 -5.03 9.03 -0.32
C ASP A 111 -5.62 10.30 -0.98
N TYR A 112 -6.79 10.15 -1.63
CA TYR A 112 -7.47 11.26 -2.31
C TYR A 112 -7.80 12.41 -1.35
N GLY A 113 -7.47 13.63 -1.76
CA GLY A 113 -7.73 14.87 -1.02
C GLY A 113 -6.53 15.46 -0.29
N GLU A 114 -5.43 14.71 -0.13
CA GLU A 114 -4.28 15.15 0.68
C GLU A 114 -3.21 15.92 -0.10
N ALA A 115 -2.98 15.58 -1.37
CA ALA A 115 -1.89 16.13 -2.18
C ALA A 115 -2.12 15.94 -3.70
N PRO A 116 -1.26 16.49 -4.58
CA PRO A 116 -1.41 16.32 -6.02
C PRO A 116 -1.23 14.87 -6.49
N PHE A 117 -2.17 14.42 -7.32
CA PHE A 117 -2.19 13.13 -8.02
C PHE A 117 -1.73 13.28 -9.48
N PRO A 118 -1.40 12.18 -10.19
CA PRO A 118 -1.31 12.20 -11.64
C PRO A 118 -2.53 12.88 -12.26
N LYS A 119 -2.32 13.74 -13.26
CA LYS A 119 -3.39 14.51 -13.91
C LYS A 119 -4.45 13.62 -14.58
N ASP A 120 -4.05 12.42 -15.00
CA ASP A 120 -4.92 11.43 -15.63
C ASP A 120 -5.66 10.56 -14.59
N LEU A 121 -5.38 10.78 -13.30
CA LEU A 121 -5.99 10.09 -12.16
C LEU A 121 -6.37 11.10 -11.04
N PRO A 122 -7.18 12.14 -11.34
CA PRO A 122 -7.46 13.23 -10.39
C PRO A 122 -8.34 12.80 -9.22
N ASP A 123 -9.20 11.80 -9.43
CA ASP A 123 -10.14 11.28 -8.44
C ASP A 123 -10.59 9.85 -8.80
N ALA A 124 -11.45 9.27 -7.95
CA ALA A 124 -11.92 7.89 -8.08
C ALA A 124 -12.65 7.58 -9.39
N SER A 125 -13.20 8.58 -10.10
CA SER A 125 -13.84 8.36 -11.40
C SER A 125 -12.85 7.91 -12.48
N ALA A 126 -11.56 8.21 -12.30
CA ALA A 126 -10.50 7.89 -13.25
C ALA A 126 -9.80 6.54 -12.98
N TYR A 127 -10.25 5.75 -12.00
CA TYR A 127 -9.69 4.40 -11.77
C TYR A 127 -9.61 3.50 -13.01
N PRO A 128 -10.52 3.54 -14.01
CA PRO A 128 -10.35 2.78 -15.24
C PRO A 128 -8.99 3.01 -15.94
N VAL A 129 -8.38 4.21 -15.80
CA VAL A 129 -7.05 4.51 -16.35
C VAL A 129 -5.97 3.66 -15.67
N LEU A 130 -5.98 3.60 -14.34
CA LEU A 130 -5.03 2.79 -13.57
C LEU A 130 -5.22 1.29 -13.83
N ILE A 131 -6.48 0.84 -13.91
CA ILE A 131 -6.79 -0.57 -14.21
C ILE A 131 -6.29 -0.96 -15.60
N GLU A 132 -6.46 -0.10 -16.60
CA GLU A 132 -5.94 -0.35 -17.94
C GLU A 132 -4.40 -0.38 -17.96
N ALA A 133 -3.73 0.52 -17.23
CA ALA A 133 -2.27 0.51 -17.11
C ALA A 133 -1.75 -0.78 -16.47
N LEU A 134 -2.40 -1.26 -15.39
CA LEU A 134 -2.08 -2.55 -14.77
C LEU A 134 -2.34 -3.72 -15.73
N ARG A 135 -3.46 -3.70 -16.47
CA ARG A 135 -3.76 -4.72 -17.47
C ARG A 135 -2.69 -4.79 -18.56
N GLN A 136 -2.22 -3.63 -19.04
CA GLN A 136 -1.14 -3.53 -20.03
C GLN A 136 0.21 -4.02 -19.48
N ALA A 137 0.43 -3.91 -18.18
CA ALA A 137 1.60 -4.45 -17.48
C ALA A 137 1.53 -5.97 -17.24
N GLY A 138 0.43 -6.64 -17.59
CA GLY A 138 0.30 -8.09 -17.53
C GLY A 138 -0.51 -8.63 -16.35
N TYR A 139 -1.15 -7.77 -15.55
CA TYR A 139 -2.09 -8.21 -14.53
C TYR A 139 -3.37 -8.72 -15.20
N ASP A 140 -3.64 -10.01 -15.03
CA ASP A 140 -4.86 -10.64 -15.53
C ASP A 140 -6.09 -10.25 -14.70
N HIS A 141 -7.25 -10.76 -15.11
CA HIS A 141 -8.52 -10.44 -14.44
C HIS A 141 -8.50 -10.80 -12.96
N GLU A 142 -7.96 -11.96 -12.59
CA GLU A 142 -7.92 -12.42 -11.19
C GLU A 142 -6.99 -11.54 -10.35
N ALA A 143 -5.82 -11.18 -10.87
CA ALA A 143 -4.90 -10.28 -10.19
C ALA A 143 -5.51 -8.88 -9.99
N LEU A 144 -6.27 -8.38 -10.97
CA LEU A 144 -6.97 -7.10 -10.86
C LEU A 144 -8.08 -7.13 -9.79
N LEU A 145 -8.83 -8.23 -9.65
CA LEU A 145 -9.81 -8.38 -8.56
C LEU A 145 -9.11 -8.32 -7.18
N LYS A 146 -7.96 -8.99 -7.06
CA LYS A 146 -7.12 -8.96 -5.85
C LYS A 146 -6.67 -7.54 -5.48
N ILE A 147 -6.05 -6.84 -6.42
CA ILE A 147 -5.52 -5.47 -6.21
C ILE A 147 -6.65 -4.49 -5.88
N THR A 148 -7.80 -4.62 -6.56
CA THR A 148 -8.90 -3.66 -6.39
C THR A 148 -9.67 -3.84 -5.10
N HIS A 149 -9.87 -5.07 -4.61
CA HIS A 149 -10.68 -5.28 -3.41
C HIS A 149 -10.46 -6.60 -2.66
N GLU A 150 -10.20 -7.73 -3.31
CA GLU A 150 -10.22 -9.03 -2.60
C GLU A 150 -9.14 -9.13 -1.52
N ASN A 151 -7.98 -8.51 -1.74
CA ASN A 151 -6.90 -8.46 -0.76
C ASN A 151 -7.26 -7.63 0.48
N TRP A 152 -7.95 -6.51 0.27
CA TRP A 152 -8.50 -5.72 1.37
C TRP A 152 -9.50 -6.55 2.18
N LEU A 153 -10.46 -7.19 1.52
CA LEU A 153 -11.43 -8.06 2.19
C LEU A 153 -10.75 -9.21 2.95
N ARG A 154 -9.69 -9.80 2.39
CA ARG A 154 -8.88 -10.84 3.04
C ARG A 154 -8.26 -10.33 4.35
N VAL A 155 -7.58 -9.19 4.33
CA VAL A 155 -6.88 -8.69 5.53
C VAL A 155 -7.86 -8.21 6.60
N LEU A 156 -9.01 -7.65 6.20
CA LEU A 156 -10.10 -7.31 7.13
C LEU A 156 -10.64 -8.56 7.84
N ARG A 157 -10.91 -9.64 7.10
CA ARG A 157 -11.37 -10.92 7.70
C ARG A 157 -10.34 -11.56 8.63
N LYS A 158 -9.04 -11.35 8.40
CA LYS A 158 -7.97 -11.84 9.30
C LYS A 158 -7.83 -11.01 10.57
N THR A 159 -8.24 -9.75 10.53
CA THR A 159 -8.03 -8.79 11.62
C THR A 159 -9.26 -8.65 12.51
N TRP A 160 -10.44 -8.54 11.92
CA TRP A 160 -11.68 -8.27 12.64
C TRP A 160 -12.20 -9.53 13.34
N LYS A 161 -12.70 -9.34 14.56
CA LYS A 161 -13.43 -10.38 15.28
C LYS A 161 -14.88 -10.42 14.78
N ALA A 162 -15.37 -11.63 14.51
CA ALA A 162 -16.77 -11.89 14.18
C ALA A 162 -17.67 -11.76 15.42
#